data_AF-A0AAN6PY96-F1
#
_entry.id   AF-A0AAN6PY96-F1
#
_cell.length_a   1.000
_cell.length_b   1.000
_cell.length_c   1.000
_cell.angle_alpha   90.00
_cell.angle_beta   90.00
_cell.angle_gamma   90.00
#
_symmetry.space_group_name_H-M   'P 1'
#
loop_
_entity.id
_entity.type
_entity.pdbx_description
1 polymer ?
#
loop_
_entity_poly.entity_id
_entity_poly.type
_entity_poly.pdbx_seq_one_letter_code
_entity_poly.pdbx_strand_id
1 'polypeptide(L)'
;YKLNFVERNGRANHDPWSFRHVGVYHRHQAGLDLFILLHCQVASELPEKLQSVVDNMSSASKTAGSLRQNLCKQPERLHTLILSCYLDNWRSYLRYLGAKFARIAGYTLSLRNQQELHYLTREMKTHIKETGQVTLRLKNLTENTVDDSATVRIITIISAIYLPGSFVGTIFGSNFFLFDEESRRLVIAKDFWVFVAIWLGLTLATGFVYVATYMWKRLNSKARADETEENGACYRSFSAGSSKNQSGPSTPRGRGEK
;
A
#
# COMPACT_ATOMS: atom_id res chain seq x y z
N TYR A 1 -57.45 -14.25 -16.80
CA TYR A 1 -56.01 -14.46 -16.98
C TYR A 1 -55.39 -15.09 -15.74
N LYS A 2 -54.24 -15.73 -15.89
CA LYS A 2 -53.40 -16.18 -14.77
C LYS A 2 -52.32 -15.13 -14.52
N LEU A 3 -52.14 -14.73 -13.27
CA LEU A 3 -51.10 -13.79 -12.87
C LEU A 3 -50.16 -14.48 -11.89
N ASN A 4 -48.88 -14.53 -12.22
CA ASN A 4 -47.85 -15.07 -11.34
C ASN A 4 -47.29 -13.95 -10.47
N PHE A 5 -47.05 -14.23 -9.20
CA PHE A 5 -46.51 -13.27 -8.25
C PHE A 5 -45.58 -13.97 -7.24
N VAL A 6 -44.71 -13.20 -6.59
CA VAL A 6 -43.87 -13.70 -5.49
C VAL A 6 -44.47 -13.22 -4.18
N GLU A 7 -44.35 -14.00 -3.13
CA GLU A 7 -44.76 -13.61 -1.79
C GLU A 7 -43.78 -14.17 -0.75
N ARG A 8 -43.70 -13.51 0.41
CA ARG A 8 -42.88 -14.02 1.52
C ARG A 8 -43.56 -15.23 2.15
N ASN A 9 -42.81 -16.30 2.35
CA ASN A 9 -43.34 -17.56 2.90
C ASN A 9 -43.22 -17.67 4.43
N GLY A 10 -42.52 -16.73 5.08
CA GLY A 10 -42.33 -16.70 6.53
C GLY A 10 -41.51 -17.87 7.10
N ARG A 11 -40.84 -18.65 6.24
CA ARG A 11 -40.06 -19.83 6.66
C ARG A 11 -38.62 -19.41 6.96
N ALA A 12 -38.08 -19.83 8.10
CA ALA A 12 -36.75 -19.40 8.56
C ALA A 12 -35.57 -20.06 7.81
N ASN A 13 -35.74 -21.29 7.31
CA ASN A 13 -34.61 -22.13 6.88
C ASN A 13 -34.39 -22.24 5.36
N HIS A 14 -35.20 -21.56 4.53
CA HIS A 14 -35.09 -21.63 3.07
C HIS A 14 -35.27 -20.24 2.44
N ASP A 15 -35.26 -20.18 1.09
CA ASP A 15 -35.55 -18.94 0.37
C ASP A 15 -36.81 -18.28 0.95
N PRO A 16 -36.73 -17.03 1.46
CA PRO A 16 -37.86 -16.38 2.11
C PRO A 16 -39.02 -16.08 1.15
N TRP A 17 -38.82 -16.29 -0.14
CA TRP A 17 -39.79 -16.03 -1.20
C TRP A 17 -40.36 -17.32 -1.78
N SER A 18 -41.61 -17.26 -2.22
CA SER A 18 -42.26 -18.35 -2.94
C SER A 18 -43.06 -17.83 -4.13
N PHE A 19 -42.93 -18.52 -5.25
CA PHE A 19 -43.68 -18.23 -6.47
C PHE A 19 -45.09 -18.79 -6.34
N ARG A 20 -46.07 -17.94 -6.64
CA ARG A 20 -47.50 -18.23 -6.57
C ARG A 20 -48.20 -17.74 -7.82
N HIS A 21 -49.46 -18.09 -7.94
CA HIS A 21 -50.31 -17.57 -9.00
C HIS A 21 -51.72 -17.29 -8.49
N VAL A 22 -52.38 -16.31 -9.11
CA VAL A 22 -53.80 -16.03 -8.94
C VAL A 22 -54.50 -16.19 -10.28
N GLY A 23 -55.64 -16.87 -10.29
CA GLY A 23 -56.53 -16.92 -11.44
C GLY A 23 -57.54 -15.79 -11.33
N VAL A 24 -57.55 -14.87 -12.29
CA VAL A 24 -58.56 -13.80 -12.36
C VAL A 24 -59.47 -14.11 -13.53
N TYR A 25 -60.72 -14.45 -13.24
CA TYR A 25 -61.75 -14.56 -14.25
C TYR A 25 -62.65 -13.32 -14.16
N HIS A 26 -62.86 -12.67 -15.29
CA HIS A 26 -63.78 -11.55 -15.42
C HIS A 26 -64.68 -11.82 -16.62
N ARG A 27 -65.98 -11.71 -16.41
CA ARG A 27 -66.99 -11.73 -17.47
C ARG A 27 -67.82 -10.46 -17.36
N HIS A 28 -67.70 -9.62 -18.37
CA HIS A 28 -68.52 -8.42 -18.53
C HIS A 28 -69.77 -8.75 -19.35
N GLN A 29 -70.94 -8.42 -18.83
CA GLN A 29 -72.22 -8.47 -19.50
C GLN A 29 -72.94 -7.13 -19.27
N ALA A 30 -73.77 -6.68 -20.20
CA ALA A 30 -74.47 -5.41 -20.07
C ALA A 30 -75.30 -5.36 -18.75
N GLY A 31 -74.83 -4.59 -17.78
CA GLY A 31 -75.42 -4.46 -16.44
C GLY A 31 -74.96 -5.47 -15.37
N LEU A 32 -74.08 -6.43 -15.71
CA LEU A 32 -73.55 -7.42 -14.78
C LEU A 32 -72.05 -7.69 -15.03
N ASP A 33 -71.23 -7.42 -14.02
CA ASP A 33 -69.82 -7.81 -14.00
C ASP A 33 -69.58 -8.94 -13.00
N LEU A 34 -69.10 -10.08 -13.50
CA LEU A 34 -68.73 -11.23 -12.68
C LEU A 34 -67.20 -11.33 -12.57
N PHE A 35 -66.69 -11.20 -11.34
CA PHE A 35 -65.29 -11.45 -11.01
C PHE A 35 -65.15 -12.69 -10.15
N ILE A 36 -64.27 -13.61 -10.53
CA ILE A 36 -63.90 -14.78 -9.74
C ILE A 36 -62.39 -14.77 -9.55
N LEU A 37 -61.97 -14.73 -8.29
CA LEU A 37 -60.56 -14.80 -7.89
C LEU A 37 -60.27 -16.19 -7.34
N LEU A 38 -59.41 -16.92 -8.05
CA LEU A 38 -59.01 -18.28 -7.72
C LEU A 38 -57.62 -18.26 -7.07
N HIS A 39 -57.45 -19.02 -5.99
CA HIS A 39 -56.20 -19.15 -5.23
C HIS A 39 -55.74 -17.84 -4.56
N CYS A 40 -56.70 -16.98 -4.18
CA CYS A 40 -56.41 -15.80 -3.39
C CYS A 40 -56.15 -16.20 -1.93
N GLN A 41 -54.95 -15.92 -1.43
CA GLN A 41 -54.62 -16.21 -0.04
C GLN A 41 -55.20 -15.10 0.86
N VAL A 42 -55.84 -15.49 1.96
CA VAL A 42 -56.53 -14.55 2.87
C VAL A 42 -55.56 -13.60 3.59
N ALA A 43 -54.31 -14.03 3.78
CA ALA A 43 -53.25 -13.23 4.40
C ALA A 43 -52.43 -12.37 3.41
N SER A 44 -52.89 -12.22 2.16
CA SER A 44 -52.18 -11.42 1.15
C SER A 44 -52.56 -9.93 1.23
N GLU A 45 -51.74 -9.05 0.65
CA GLU A 45 -52.03 -7.60 0.58
C GLU A 45 -53.29 -7.25 -0.22
N LEU A 46 -53.81 -8.18 -1.03
CA LEU A 46 -54.95 -7.94 -1.90
C LEU A 46 -56.26 -7.72 -1.10
N PRO A 47 -56.68 -8.62 -0.18
CA PRO A 47 -57.81 -8.37 0.74
C PRO A 47 -57.72 -7.05 1.50
N GLU A 48 -56.55 -6.69 2.05
CA GLU A 48 -56.37 -5.46 2.83
C GLU A 48 -56.49 -4.20 1.95
N LYS A 49 -55.85 -4.21 0.77
CA LYS A 49 -55.99 -3.11 -0.20
C LYS A 49 -57.41 -3.01 -0.77
N LEU A 50 -58.09 -4.14 -0.98
CA LEU A 50 -59.48 -4.15 -1.43
C LEU A 50 -60.41 -3.58 -0.34
N GLN A 51 -60.22 -4.00 0.91
CA GLN A 51 -60.99 -3.51 2.06
C GLN A 51 -60.78 -2.02 2.28
N SER A 52 -59.54 -1.55 2.22
CA SER A 52 -59.25 -0.11 2.36
C SER A 52 -59.84 0.73 1.22
N VAL A 53 -59.90 0.22 -0.01
CA VAL A 53 -60.61 0.91 -1.12
C VAL A 53 -62.12 0.97 -0.87
N VAL A 54 -62.70 -0.10 -0.33
CA VAL A 54 -64.12 -0.15 0.07
C VAL A 54 -64.40 0.88 1.19
N ASP A 55 -63.54 0.92 2.21
CA ASP A 55 -63.71 1.76 3.39
C ASP A 55 -63.50 3.26 3.07
N ASN A 56 -62.47 3.59 2.28
CA ASN A 56 -62.19 4.97 1.85
C ASN A 56 -63.32 5.55 0.98
N MET A 57 -63.97 4.72 0.17
CA MET A 57 -65.08 5.17 -0.68
C MET A 57 -66.40 5.34 0.10
N SER A 58 -66.55 4.62 1.22
CA SER A 58 -67.73 4.69 2.10
C SER A 58 -67.78 5.99 2.94
N SER A 59 -66.62 6.58 3.23
CA SER A 59 -66.52 7.84 4.00
C SER A 59 -66.96 9.08 3.20
N ALA A 60 -66.99 9.00 1.87
CA ALA A 60 -67.42 10.08 0.98
C ALA A 60 -68.91 10.01 0.57
N SER A 61 -69.60 8.88 0.80
CA SER A 61 -71.00 8.72 0.40
C SER A 61 -71.67 7.61 1.22
N LYS A 62 -72.72 7.96 1.98
CA LYS A 62 -73.51 7.06 2.86
C LYS A 62 -74.26 5.92 2.15
N THR A 63 -73.86 5.53 0.94
CA THR A 63 -74.54 4.51 0.15
C THR A 63 -73.51 3.56 -0.45
N ALA A 64 -73.51 2.30 -0.01
CA ALA A 64 -72.76 1.19 -0.60
C ALA A 64 -72.99 1.02 -2.13
N GLY A 65 -73.99 1.70 -2.68
CA GLY A 65 -74.24 1.82 -4.12
C GLY A 65 -73.16 2.55 -4.92
N SER A 66 -72.36 3.46 -4.32
CA SER A 66 -71.33 4.24 -5.04
C SER A 66 -70.14 3.38 -5.51
N LEU A 67 -69.66 2.46 -4.67
CA LEU A 67 -68.56 1.55 -5.04
C LEU A 67 -69.02 0.61 -6.16
N ARG A 68 -70.20 0.00 -6.00
CA ARG A 68 -70.82 -0.84 -7.04
C ARG A 68 -71.05 -0.06 -8.34
N GLN A 69 -71.54 1.18 -8.27
CA GLN A 69 -71.72 2.01 -9.47
C GLN A 69 -70.40 2.36 -10.15
N ASN A 70 -69.35 2.68 -9.39
CA ASN A 70 -68.04 3.01 -9.98
C ASN A 70 -67.35 1.77 -10.58
N LEU A 71 -67.45 0.61 -9.95
CA LEU A 71 -66.95 -0.64 -10.54
C LEU A 71 -67.78 -1.10 -11.74
N CYS A 72 -69.10 -0.95 -11.73
CA CYS A 72 -69.94 -1.25 -12.89
C CYS A 72 -69.74 -0.26 -14.05
N LYS A 73 -69.33 0.99 -13.75
CA LYS A 73 -68.98 1.99 -14.77
C LYS A 73 -67.59 1.75 -15.35
N GLN A 74 -66.66 1.20 -14.54
CA GLN A 74 -65.24 1.04 -14.87
C GLN A 74 -64.67 -0.27 -14.30
N PRO A 75 -65.03 -1.43 -14.88
CA PRO A 75 -64.56 -2.75 -14.41
C PRO A 75 -63.04 -2.93 -14.55
N GLU A 76 -62.38 -2.15 -15.42
CA GLU A 76 -60.93 -2.18 -15.63
C GLU A 76 -60.13 -1.79 -14.39
N ARG A 77 -60.70 -0.96 -13.50
CA ARG A 77 -60.01 -0.51 -12.28
C ARG A 77 -59.70 -1.65 -11.32
N LEU A 78 -60.53 -2.69 -11.31
CA LEU A 78 -60.32 -3.86 -10.47
C LEU A 78 -59.09 -4.65 -10.96
N HIS A 79 -58.90 -4.75 -12.27
CA HIS A 79 -57.71 -5.36 -12.86
C HIS A 79 -56.43 -4.58 -12.54
N THR A 80 -56.46 -3.25 -12.65
CA THR A 80 -55.31 -2.40 -12.30
C THR A 80 -54.98 -2.50 -10.81
N LEU A 81 -55.99 -2.55 -9.95
CA LEU A 81 -55.81 -2.73 -8.50
C LEU A 81 -55.14 -4.08 -8.20
N ILE A 82 -55.68 -5.18 -8.74
CA ILE A 82 -55.10 -6.52 -8.58
C ILE A 82 -53.65 -6.53 -9.07
N LEU A 83 -53.39 -5.99 -10.26
CA LEU A 83 -52.05 -5.94 -10.83
C LEU A 83 -51.08 -5.15 -9.93
N SER A 84 -51.50 -4.00 -9.41
CA SER A 84 -50.66 -3.16 -8.55
C SER A 84 -50.23 -3.85 -7.26
N CYS A 85 -51.14 -4.61 -6.62
CA CYS A 85 -50.82 -5.39 -5.41
C CYS A 85 -49.71 -6.40 -5.66
N TYR A 86 -49.74 -7.08 -6.81
CA TYR A 86 -48.77 -8.13 -7.12
C TYR A 86 -47.47 -7.59 -7.74
N LEU A 87 -47.49 -6.41 -8.38
CA LEU A 87 -46.30 -5.71 -8.86
C LEU A 87 -45.40 -5.23 -7.71
N ASP A 88 -45.98 -4.74 -6.62
CA ASP A 88 -45.23 -4.31 -5.43
C ASP A 88 -44.42 -5.45 -4.81
N ASN A 89 -44.99 -6.65 -4.77
CA ASN A 89 -44.28 -7.84 -4.30
C ASN A 89 -43.06 -8.15 -5.17
N TRP A 90 -43.19 -7.98 -6.48
CA TRP A 90 -42.09 -8.21 -7.43
C TRP A 90 -40.95 -7.22 -7.20
N ARG A 91 -41.26 -5.95 -6.93
CA ARG A 91 -40.27 -4.93 -6.60
C ARG A 91 -39.47 -5.30 -5.34
N SER A 92 -40.15 -5.82 -4.33
CA SER A 92 -39.50 -6.29 -3.09
C SER A 92 -38.63 -7.53 -3.32
N TYR A 93 -39.07 -8.45 -4.18
CA TYR A 93 -38.28 -9.61 -4.59
C TYR A 93 -37.03 -9.23 -5.40
N LEU A 94 -37.15 -8.30 -6.35
CA LEU A 94 -36.02 -7.79 -7.14
C LEU A 94 -34.96 -7.12 -6.26
N ARG A 95 -35.38 -6.38 -5.22
CA ARG A 95 -34.45 -5.83 -4.22
C ARG A 95 -33.72 -6.92 -3.44
N TYR A 96 -34.43 -7.97 -3.05
CA TYR A 96 -33.81 -9.12 -2.39
C TYR A 96 -32.77 -9.80 -3.30
N LEU A 97 -33.12 -10.04 -4.56
CA LEU A 97 -32.19 -10.60 -5.55
C LEU A 97 -30.97 -9.69 -5.74
N GLY A 98 -31.19 -8.39 -5.92
CA GLY A 98 -30.10 -7.41 -6.05
C GLY A 98 -29.15 -7.44 -4.85
N ALA A 99 -29.68 -7.47 -3.62
CA ALA A 99 -28.86 -7.58 -2.41
C ALA A 99 -28.09 -8.91 -2.33
N LYS A 100 -28.71 -10.02 -2.74
CA LYS A 100 -28.07 -11.35 -2.79
C LYS A 100 -26.91 -11.36 -3.80
N PHE A 101 -27.12 -10.82 -5.00
CA PHE A 101 -26.08 -10.68 -6.02
C PHE A 101 -24.95 -9.75 -5.56
N ALA A 102 -25.27 -8.62 -4.94
CA ALA A 102 -24.27 -7.69 -4.41
C ALA A 102 -23.38 -8.35 -3.34
N ARG A 103 -23.96 -9.19 -2.47
CA ARG A 103 -23.16 -9.98 -1.51
C ARG A 103 -22.24 -10.96 -2.20
N ILE A 104 -22.74 -11.73 -3.17
CA ILE A 104 -21.92 -12.71 -3.91
C ILE A 104 -20.78 -12.01 -4.68
N ALA A 105 -21.08 -10.89 -5.35
CA ALA A 105 -20.08 -10.07 -6.01
C ALA A 105 -19.04 -9.54 -5.02
N GLY A 106 -19.47 -9.04 -3.86
CA GLY A 106 -18.59 -8.58 -2.79
C GLY A 106 -17.65 -9.67 -2.29
N TYR A 107 -18.15 -10.89 -2.06
CA TYR A 107 -17.33 -12.03 -1.63
C TYR A 107 -16.33 -12.49 -2.70
N THR A 108 -16.74 -12.54 -3.97
CA THR A 108 -15.84 -12.95 -5.06
C THR A 108 -14.74 -11.92 -5.32
N LEU A 109 -15.08 -10.63 -5.28
CA LEU A 109 -14.10 -9.53 -5.35
C LEU A 109 -13.13 -9.54 -4.17
N SER A 110 -13.63 -9.69 -2.94
CA SER A 110 -12.76 -9.72 -1.76
C SER A 110 -11.82 -10.92 -1.77
N LEU A 111 -12.30 -12.10 -2.18
CA LEU A 111 -11.49 -13.30 -2.30
C LEU A 111 -10.37 -13.13 -3.33
N ARG A 112 -10.71 -12.59 -4.51
CA ARG A 112 -9.71 -12.33 -5.57
C ARG A 112 -8.68 -11.31 -5.12
N ASN A 113 -9.12 -10.22 -4.48
CA ASN A 113 -8.21 -9.20 -3.95
C ASN A 113 -7.25 -9.76 -2.89
N GLN A 114 -7.73 -10.64 -2.00
CA GLN A 114 -6.88 -11.31 -1.00
C GLN A 114 -5.84 -12.22 -1.65
N GLN A 115 -6.22 -12.96 -2.69
CA GLN A 115 -5.29 -13.85 -3.41
C GLN A 115 -4.15 -13.08 -4.08
N GLU A 116 -4.47 -12.00 -4.82
CA GLU A 116 -3.48 -11.16 -5.50
C GLU A 116 -2.49 -10.53 -4.50
N LEU A 117 -3.00 -10.01 -3.36
CA LEU A 117 -2.15 -9.44 -2.31
C LEU A 117 -1.17 -10.47 -1.73
N HIS A 118 -1.63 -11.71 -1.51
CA HIS A 118 -0.76 -12.79 -1.01
C HIS A 118 0.29 -13.24 -2.02
N TYR A 119 -0.04 -13.24 -3.32
CA TYR A 119 0.90 -13.54 -4.38
C TYR A 119 2.00 -12.46 -4.48
N LEU A 120 1.59 -11.19 -4.61
CA LEU A 120 2.51 -10.05 -4.72
C LEU A 120 3.43 -9.94 -3.49
N THR A 121 2.89 -10.16 -2.29
CA THR A 121 3.70 -10.14 -1.05
C THR A 121 4.76 -11.23 -1.04
N ARG A 122 4.48 -12.42 -1.60
CA ARG A 122 5.45 -13.52 -1.68
C ARG A 122 6.56 -13.19 -2.67
N GLU A 123 6.21 -12.70 -3.84
CA GLU A 123 7.16 -12.30 -4.89
C GLU A 123 8.05 -11.13 -4.45
N MET A 124 7.46 -10.14 -3.77
CA MET A 124 8.24 -9.05 -3.17
C MET A 124 9.23 -9.56 -2.13
N LYS A 125 8.84 -10.52 -1.27
CA LYS A 125 9.76 -11.11 -0.29
C LYS A 125 10.93 -11.82 -0.96
N THR A 126 10.72 -12.47 -2.11
CA THR A 126 11.82 -13.10 -2.86
C THR A 126 12.75 -12.04 -3.45
N HIS A 127 12.22 -10.98 -4.05
CA HIS A 127 13.03 -9.89 -4.59
C HIS A 127 13.78 -9.11 -3.51
N ILE A 128 13.19 -8.89 -2.32
CA ILE A 128 13.88 -8.24 -1.20
C ILE A 128 15.07 -9.09 -0.72
N LYS A 129 14.92 -10.41 -0.67
CA LYS A 129 16.02 -11.32 -0.32
C LYS A 129 17.13 -11.27 -1.36
N GLU A 130 16.78 -11.30 -2.63
CA GLU A 130 17.73 -11.19 -3.74
C GLU A 130 18.44 -9.83 -3.72
N THR A 131 17.70 -8.73 -3.56
CA THR A 131 18.25 -7.37 -3.45
C THR A 131 19.19 -7.25 -2.26
N GLY A 132 18.86 -7.88 -1.12
CA GLY A 132 19.75 -7.94 0.04
C GLY A 132 21.05 -8.69 -0.27
N GLN A 133 20.97 -9.82 -0.97
CA GLN A 133 22.16 -10.57 -1.40
C GLN A 133 23.01 -9.80 -2.42
N VAL A 134 22.39 -9.15 -3.40
CA VAL A 134 23.08 -8.29 -4.38
C VAL A 134 23.77 -7.12 -3.67
N THR A 135 23.11 -6.50 -2.68
CA THR A 135 23.71 -5.43 -1.87
C THR A 135 24.93 -5.92 -1.08
N LEU A 136 24.87 -7.12 -0.50
CA LEU A 136 26.02 -7.72 0.19
C LEU A 136 27.17 -8.05 -0.77
N ARG A 137 26.86 -8.55 -1.97
CA ARG A 137 27.86 -8.80 -3.02
C ARG A 137 28.49 -7.50 -3.51
N LEU A 138 27.69 -6.46 -3.74
CA LEU A 138 28.19 -5.13 -4.08
C LEU A 138 29.07 -4.57 -2.98
N LYS A 139 28.74 -4.78 -1.71
CA LYS A 139 29.59 -4.35 -0.59
C LYS A 139 30.98 -4.99 -0.68
N ASN A 140 31.05 -6.31 -0.91
CA ASN A 140 32.32 -7.04 -1.07
C ASN A 140 33.08 -6.65 -2.35
N LEU A 141 32.37 -6.41 -3.47
CA LEU A 141 32.99 -5.93 -4.71
C LEU A 141 33.51 -4.50 -4.56
N THR A 142 32.78 -3.64 -3.85
CA THR A 142 33.20 -2.26 -3.56
C THR A 142 34.41 -2.26 -2.64
N GLU A 143 34.50 -3.18 -1.68
CA GLU A 143 35.68 -3.35 -0.83
C GLU A 143 36.94 -3.64 -1.65
N ASN A 144 36.86 -4.57 -2.62
CA ASN A 144 37.97 -4.84 -3.55
C ASN A 144 38.22 -3.71 -4.57
N THR A 145 37.18 -2.94 -4.93
CA THR A 145 37.31 -1.76 -5.81
C THR A 145 37.92 -0.56 -5.05
N VAL A 146 37.74 -0.49 -3.72
CA VAL A 146 38.40 0.52 -2.88
C VAL A 146 39.91 0.29 -2.86
N ASP A 147 40.37 -0.96 -2.89
CA ASP A 147 41.80 -1.27 -3.09
C ASP A 147 42.30 -0.90 -4.49
N ASP A 148 41.44 -0.89 -5.51
CA ASP A 148 41.76 -0.38 -6.85
C ASP A 148 42.02 1.15 -6.86
N SER A 149 41.76 1.83 -5.74
CA SER A 149 42.21 3.20 -5.48
C SER A 149 43.72 3.31 -5.22
N ALA A 150 44.43 2.19 -5.02
CA ALA A 150 45.88 2.18 -4.87
C ALA A 150 46.59 2.74 -6.11
N THR A 151 46.10 2.39 -7.31
CA THR A 151 46.64 2.88 -8.59
C THR A 151 46.48 4.41 -8.73
N VAL A 152 45.30 4.93 -8.39
CA VAL A 152 45.01 6.38 -8.43
C VAL A 152 45.88 7.14 -7.43
N ARG A 153 46.07 6.58 -6.23
CA ARG A 153 46.90 7.16 -5.18
C ARG A 153 48.37 7.22 -5.59
N ILE A 154 48.88 6.20 -6.28
CA ILE A 154 50.26 6.18 -6.79
C ILE A 154 50.47 7.27 -7.85
N ILE A 155 49.57 7.39 -8.83
CA ILE A 155 49.64 8.44 -9.87
C ILE A 155 49.62 9.83 -9.23
N THR A 156 48.78 10.02 -8.22
CA THR A 156 48.66 11.29 -7.48
C THR A 156 49.94 11.65 -6.74
N ILE A 157 50.58 10.68 -6.06
CA ILE A 157 51.86 10.88 -5.35
C ILE A 157 52.97 11.26 -6.34
N ILE A 158 53.07 10.57 -7.48
CA ILE A 158 54.08 10.85 -8.51
C ILE A 158 53.88 12.28 -9.05
N SER A 159 52.62 12.65 -9.34
CA SER A 159 52.28 13.99 -9.85
C SER A 159 52.61 15.09 -8.82
N ALA A 160 52.33 14.85 -7.53
CA ALA A 160 52.64 15.77 -6.46
C ALA A 160 54.14 16.00 -6.24
N ILE A 161 55.00 15.02 -6.58
CA ILE A 161 56.47 15.15 -6.53
C ILE A 161 57.01 15.81 -7.79
N TYR A 162 56.42 15.50 -8.95
CA TYR A 162 56.88 15.99 -10.25
C TYR A 162 56.54 17.46 -10.49
N LEU A 163 55.35 17.90 -10.08
CA LEU A 163 54.87 19.28 -10.27
C LEU A 163 55.81 20.34 -9.67
N PRO A 164 56.26 20.22 -8.40
CA PRO A 164 57.19 21.20 -7.83
C PRO A 164 58.61 21.09 -8.41
N GLY A 165 59.07 19.89 -8.75
CA GLY A 165 60.38 19.72 -9.40
C GLY A 165 60.44 20.35 -10.79
N SER A 166 59.36 20.25 -11.55
CA SER A 166 59.25 20.87 -12.87
C SER A 166 59.22 22.40 -12.78
N PHE A 167 58.52 22.94 -11.79
CA PHE A 167 58.48 24.39 -11.53
C PHE A 167 59.87 24.94 -11.19
N VAL A 168 60.58 24.29 -10.26
CA VAL A 168 61.96 24.64 -9.91
C VAL A 168 62.87 24.51 -11.14
N GLY A 169 62.77 23.40 -11.88
CA GLY A 169 63.55 23.20 -13.12
C GLY A 169 63.32 24.30 -14.17
N THR A 170 62.09 24.82 -14.27
CA THR A 170 61.75 25.90 -15.21
C THR A 170 62.32 27.25 -14.75
N ILE A 171 62.19 27.60 -13.46
CA ILE A 171 62.74 28.84 -12.90
C ILE A 171 64.27 28.90 -13.08
N PHE A 172 64.94 27.77 -12.94
CA PHE A 172 66.39 27.68 -12.97
C PHE A 172 66.97 27.30 -14.34
N GLY A 173 66.14 26.88 -15.30
CA GLY A 173 66.53 26.32 -16.60
C GLY A 173 67.32 27.26 -17.51
N SER A 174 67.38 28.56 -17.21
CA SER A 174 68.19 29.55 -17.92
C SER A 174 69.43 30.04 -17.16
N ASN A 175 69.63 29.66 -15.89
CA ASN A 175 70.68 30.23 -15.03
C ASN A 175 71.88 29.31 -14.74
N PHE A 176 71.77 27.99 -14.94
CA PHE A 176 72.83 27.03 -14.56
C PHE A 176 73.85 26.68 -15.65
N PHE A 177 73.61 27.10 -16.89
CA PHE A 177 74.50 26.86 -18.04
C PHE A 177 75.11 28.18 -18.50
N LEU A 178 76.17 28.63 -17.83
CA LEU A 178 76.99 29.73 -18.34
C LEU A 178 77.90 29.18 -19.44
N PHE A 179 77.67 29.62 -20.67
CA PHE A 179 78.52 29.29 -21.80
C PHE A 179 79.74 30.22 -21.75
N ASP A 180 80.88 29.68 -21.32
CA ASP A 180 82.12 30.45 -21.29
C ASP A 180 82.69 30.53 -22.71
N GLU A 181 82.70 31.73 -23.28
CA GLU A 181 83.01 32.00 -24.69
C GLU A 181 84.49 31.70 -25.02
N GLU A 182 85.37 31.74 -24.00
CA GLU A 182 86.81 31.45 -24.15
C GLU A 182 87.12 29.95 -24.13
N SER A 183 86.39 29.15 -23.34
CA SER A 183 86.74 27.76 -23.05
C SER A 183 86.01 26.72 -23.93
N ARG A 184 85.01 27.12 -24.73
CA ARG A 184 84.12 26.22 -25.51
C ARG A 184 83.68 24.97 -24.73
N ARG A 185 83.45 25.12 -23.43
CA ARG A 185 83.02 24.04 -22.55
C ARG A 185 81.78 24.49 -21.78
N LEU A 186 80.78 23.61 -21.81
CA LEU A 186 79.59 23.70 -21.00
C LEU A 186 80.00 23.40 -19.55
N VAL A 187 80.21 24.43 -18.74
CA VAL A 187 80.57 24.26 -17.32
C VAL A 187 79.28 24.24 -16.51
N ILE A 188 79.02 23.12 -15.85
CA ILE A 188 77.94 22.98 -14.88
C ILE A 188 78.33 23.84 -13.67
N ALA A 189 77.54 24.88 -13.38
CA ALA A 189 77.82 25.78 -12.26
C ALA A 189 77.79 25.02 -10.92
N LYS A 190 78.72 25.36 -10.02
CA LYS A 190 78.98 24.68 -8.74
C LYS A 190 77.79 24.71 -7.77
N ASP A 191 76.79 25.55 -8.04
CA ASP A 191 75.58 25.74 -7.23
C ASP A 191 74.44 24.76 -7.58
N PHE A 192 74.68 23.74 -8.40
CA PHE A 192 73.69 22.68 -8.68
C PHE A 192 73.11 22.05 -7.40
N TRP A 193 73.87 22.07 -6.30
CA TRP A 193 73.41 21.62 -4.98
C TRP A 193 72.23 22.43 -4.43
N VAL A 194 72.08 23.70 -4.80
CA VAL A 194 70.96 24.56 -4.38
C VAL A 194 69.65 24.09 -5.02
N PHE A 195 69.69 23.64 -6.28
CA PHE A 195 68.56 23.02 -6.96
C PHE A 195 68.08 21.77 -6.21
N VAL A 196 69.01 20.89 -5.83
CA VAL A 196 68.71 19.66 -5.09
C VAL A 196 68.14 19.97 -3.71
N ALA A 197 68.71 20.95 -3.00
CA ALA A 197 68.25 21.33 -1.67
C ALA A 197 66.82 21.88 -1.66
N ILE A 198 66.47 22.75 -2.61
CA ILE A 198 65.12 23.33 -2.71
C ILE A 198 64.10 22.28 -3.14
N TRP A 199 64.42 21.44 -4.13
CA TRP A 199 63.54 20.37 -4.59
C TRP A 199 63.27 19.33 -3.48
N LEU A 200 64.31 18.88 -2.78
CA LEU A 200 64.18 17.93 -1.69
C LEU A 200 63.41 18.56 -0.51
N GLY A 201 63.65 19.83 -0.21
CA GLY A 201 62.90 20.57 0.81
C GLY A 201 61.40 20.62 0.49
N LEU A 202 61.03 20.91 -0.76
CA LEU A 202 59.62 21.04 -1.14
C LEU A 202 58.88 19.70 -1.18
N THR A 203 59.56 18.64 -1.61
CA THR A 203 59.00 17.27 -1.63
C THR A 203 58.81 16.73 -0.22
N LEU A 204 59.77 16.96 0.67
CA LEU A 204 59.64 16.64 2.09
C LEU A 204 58.55 17.47 2.76
N ALA A 205 58.42 18.76 2.46
CA ALA A 205 57.36 19.61 3.01
C ALA A 205 55.96 19.12 2.58
N THR A 206 55.78 18.80 1.29
CA THR A 206 54.52 18.27 0.76
C THR A 206 54.18 16.90 1.36
N GLY A 207 55.17 16.01 1.45
CA GLY A 207 55.03 14.71 2.11
C GLY A 207 54.73 14.83 3.61
N PHE A 208 55.37 15.76 4.30
CA PHE A 208 55.14 16.04 5.71
C PHE A 208 53.73 16.57 5.97
N VAL A 209 53.22 17.50 5.16
CA VAL A 209 51.84 17.98 5.25
C VAL A 209 50.84 16.85 5.00
N TYR A 210 51.11 15.98 4.01
CA TYR A 210 50.27 14.82 3.72
C TYR A 210 50.26 13.79 4.87
N VAL A 211 51.44 13.47 5.43
CA VAL A 211 51.56 12.55 6.56
C VAL A 211 50.97 13.16 7.83
N ALA A 212 51.20 14.44 8.09
CA ALA A 212 50.64 15.16 9.23
C ALA A 212 49.10 15.17 9.17
N THR A 213 48.51 15.49 8.02
CA THR A 213 47.04 15.44 7.84
C THR A 213 46.51 14.02 7.97
N TYR A 214 47.20 13.02 7.43
CA TYR A 214 46.84 11.61 7.59
C TYR A 214 46.92 11.14 9.05
N MET A 215 47.98 11.50 9.78
CA MET A 215 48.17 11.15 11.19
C MET A 215 47.19 11.87 12.10
N TRP A 216 46.95 13.17 11.89
CA TRP A 216 45.92 13.92 12.61
C TRP A 216 44.54 13.29 12.46
N LYS A 217 44.17 12.92 11.22
CA LYS A 217 42.90 12.25 10.94
C LYS A 217 42.82 10.88 11.60
N ARG A 218 43.91 10.10 11.59
CA ARG A 218 43.98 8.78 12.24
C ARG A 218 43.88 8.87 13.77
N LEU A 219 44.51 9.87 14.39
CA LEU A 219 44.45 10.11 15.83
C LEU A 219 43.04 10.54 16.25
N ASN A 220 42.41 11.47 15.53
CA ASN A 220 41.02 11.86 15.78
C ASN A 220 40.02 10.71 15.53
N SER A 221 40.32 9.80 14.60
CA SER A 221 39.47 8.62 14.36
C SER A 221 39.53 7.61 15.49
N LYS A 222 40.69 7.44 16.15
CA LYS A 222 40.83 6.57 17.32
C LYS A 222 40.12 7.16 18.55
N ALA A 223 40.32 8.47 18.80
CA ALA A 223 39.65 9.16 19.90
C ALA A 223 38.11 9.08 19.79
N ARG A 224 37.55 9.20 18.58
CA ARG A 224 36.10 9.00 18.35
C ARG A 224 35.64 7.55 18.53
N ALA A 225 36.49 6.57 18.24
CA ALA A 225 36.13 5.16 18.39
C ALA A 225 36.03 4.78 19.87
N ASP A 226 36.98 5.23 20.69
CA ASP A 226 36.98 5.00 22.14
C ASP A 226 35.78 5.69 22.81
N GLU A 227 35.45 6.93 22.40
CA GLU A 227 34.28 7.67 22.91
C GLU A 227 32.95 6.98 22.51
N THR A 228 32.89 6.34 21.34
CA THR A 228 31.70 5.60 20.90
C THR A 228 31.55 4.26 21.63
N GLU A 229 32.66 3.58 21.92
CA GLU A 229 32.67 2.30 22.63
C GLU A 229 32.36 2.47 24.13
N GLU A 230 32.88 3.52 24.77
CA GLU A 230 32.58 3.89 26.16
C GLU A 230 31.11 4.27 26.34
N ASN A 231 30.58 5.13 25.48
CA ASN A 231 29.16 5.49 25.47
C ASN A 231 28.28 4.25 25.25
N GLY A 232 28.65 3.36 24.33
CA GLY A 232 27.95 2.10 24.07
C GLY A 232 28.00 1.08 25.23
N ALA A 233 29.04 1.11 26.05
CA ALA A 233 29.15 0.29 27.25
C ALA A 233 28.29 0.84 28.40
N CYS A 234 28.26 2.16 28.58
CA CYS A 234 27.40 2.84 29.57
C CYS A 234 25.91 2.61 29.29
N TYR A 235 25.47 2.70 28.03
CA TYR A 235 24.09 2.41 27.67
C TYR A 235 23.69 0.95 27.94
N ARG A 236 24.60 -0.01 27.71
CA ARG A 236 24.35 -1.44 27.97
C ARG A 236 24.26 -1.76 29.46
N SER A 237 25.07 -1.12 30.30
CA SER A 237 25.00 -1.30 31.76
C SER A 237 23.70 -0.69 32.33
N PHE A 238 23.26 0.46 31.81
CA PHE A 238 21.99 1.07 32.18
C PHE A 238 20.77 0.22 31.75
N SER A 239 20.77 -0.34 30.53
CA SER A 239 19.66 -1.20 30.07
C SER A 239 19.57 -2.53 30.83
N ALA A 240 20.70 -3.12 31.20
CA ALA A 240 20.75 -4.36 31.98
C ALA A 240 20.26 -4.17 33.44
N GLY A 241 20.51 -3.00 34.03
CA GLY A 241 19.96 -2.63 35.34
C GLY A 241 18.45 -2.50 35.35
N SER A 242 17.85 -1.99 34.26
CA SER A 242 16.40 -1.82 34.17
C SER A 242 15.63 -3.15 33.99
N SER A 243 16.25 -4.18 33.40
CA SER A 243 15.58 -5.46 33.14
C SER A 243 15.44 -6.37 34.38
N LYS A 244 16.22 -6.16 35.45
CA LYS A 244 16.17 -7.00 36.67
C LYS A 244 15.07 -6.61 37.66
N ASN A 245 14.40 -5.48 37.48
CA ASN A 245 13.35 -5.00 38.39
C ASN A 245 11.91 -5.33 37.97
N GLN A 246 11.68 -6.17 36.95
CA GLN A 246 10.33 -6.49 36.44
C GLN A 246 9.84 -7.93 36.69
N SER A 247 10.57 -8.78 37.42
CA SER A 247 10.07 -10.12 37.80
C SER A 247 9.44 -10.14 39.19
N GLY A 248 8.19 -9.67 39.29
CA GLY A 248 7.31 -9.88 40.46
C GLY A 248 6.66 -11.28 40.44
N PRO A 249 6.18 -11.80 41.60
CA PRO A 249 5.86 -13.21 41.76
C PRO A 249 4.52 -13.61 41.09
N SER A 250 4.56 -14.72 40.37
CA SER A 250 3.43 -15.37 39.70
C SER A 250 2.45 -16.02 40.69
N THR A 251 1.19 -15.62 40.61
CA THR A 251 0.04 -16.14 41.38
C THR A 251 -0.36 -17.54 40.92
N PRO A 252 -0.76 -18.49 41.81
CA PRO A 252 -1.24 -19.80 41.37
C PRO A 252 -2.71 -19.75 40.95
N ARG A 253 -3.00 -20.38 39.81
CA ARG A 253 -4.29 -20.45 39.14
C ARG A 253 -5.24 -21.38 39.89
N GLY A 254 -6.39 -20.84 40.30
CA GLY A 254 -7.45 -21.53 41.03
C GLY A 254 -8.10 -22.67 40.24
N ARG A 255 -8.24 -23.76 40.99
CA ARG A 255 -9.10 -24.94 40.84
C ARG A 255 -10.56 -24.56 40.55
N GLY A 256 -11.23 -25.39 39.75
CA GLY A 256 -12.57 -25.14 39.21
C GLY A 256 -13.72 -25.23 40.20
N GLU A 257 -14.86 -24.70 39.75
CA GLU A 257 -16.18 -24.95 40.28
C GLU A 257 -17.22 -24.89 39.14
N LYS A 258 -18.05 -25.94 39.13
CA LYS A 258 -19.44 -26.08 38.64
C LYS A 258 -19.73 -26.04 37.14
#